data_AF-A0A949BS63-F1
#
_entry.id   AF-A0A949BS63-F1
#
_cell.length_a   1.000
_cell.length_b   1.000
_cell.length_c   1.000
_cell.angle_alpha   90.00
_cell.angle_beta   90.00
_cell.angle_gamma   90.00
#
_symmetry.space_group_name_H-M   'P 1'
#
loop_
_entity.id
_entity.type
_entity.pdbx_description
1 polymer ?
#
loop_
_entity_poly.entity_id
_entity_poly.type
_entity_poly.pdbx_seq_one_letter_code
_entity_poly.pdbx_strand_id
1 'polypeptide(L)' 'MHKYIVRGPGDTCEEITAETLDQAVFRAKQHHPDKQVSADATEVLYVCNPGEDPTTCQNRLR' A
#
# COMPACT_ATOMS: atom_id res chain seq x y z
N MET A 1 3.42 -9.21 -15.91
CA MET A 1 2.93 -8.07 -15.11
C MET A 1 1.92 -8.57 -14.09
N HIS A 2 2.11 -8.20 -12.83
CA HIS A 2 1.26 -8.57 -11.70
C HIS A 2 0.40 -7.38 -11.28
N LYS A 3 -0.80 -7.66 -10.79
CA LYS A 3 -1.68 -6.66 -10.18
C LYS A 3 -1.50 -6.70 -8.68
N TYR A 4 -1.24 -5.55 -8.08
CA TYR A 4 -1.12 -5.37 -6.65
C TYR A 4 -2.26 -4.49 -6.16
N ILE A 5 -2.87 -4.90 -5.06
CA ILE A 5 -3.97 -4.16 -4.42
C ILE A 5 -3.35 -3.16 -3.45
N VAL A 6 -3.78 -1.91 -3.53
CA VAL A 6 -3.36 -0.82 -2.64
C VAL A 6 -4.57 -0.38 -1.83
N ARG A 7 -4.48 -0.50 -0.51
CA ARG A 7 -5.52 -0.08 0.42
C ARG A 7 -5.08 1.20 1.11
N GLY A 8 -5.88 2.25 1.00
CA GLY A 8 -5.62 3.55 1.59
C GLY A 8 -6.66 3.99 2.61
N PRO A 9 -6.38 5.08 3.34
CA PRO A 9 -7.31 5.64 4.31
C PRO A 9 -8.64 6.01 3.64
N GLY A 10 -9.75 5.69 4.30
CA GLY A 10 -11.11 5.93 3.80
C GLY A 10 -11.63 4.86 2.83
N ASP A 11 -11.24 3.60 3.02
CA ASP A 11 -11.64 2.44 2.20
C ASP A 11 -11.32 2.59 0.71
N THR A 12 -10.29 3.38 0.40
CA THR A 12 -9.79 3.51 -0.96
C THR A 12 -9.04 2.24 -1.34
N CYS A 13 -9.52 1.57 -2.39
CA CYS A 13 -8.87 0.38 -2.95
C CYS A 13 -8.45 0.70 -4.38
N GLU A 14 -7.15 0.85 -4.60
CA GLU A 14 -6.54 1.08 -5.91
C GLU A 14 -5.83 -0.19 -6.40
N GLU A 15 -5.70 -0.35 -7.72
CA GLU A 15 -4.90 -1.42 -8.31
C GLU A 15 -3.69 -0.81 -9.01
N ILE A 16 -2.49 -1.30 -8.68
CA ILE A 16 -1.26 -0.95 -9.40
C ILE A 16 -0.76 -2.18 -10.15
N THR A 17 -0.49 -2.00 -11.45
CA THR A 17 0.19 -3.03 -12.24
C THR A 17 1.70 -2.81 -12.19
N ALA A 18 2.47 -3.83 -11.82
CA ALA A 18 3.92 -3.78 -11.74
C ALA A 18 4.54 -5.17 -12.01
N GLU A 19 5.84 -5.22 -12.30
CA GLU A 19 6.57 -6.48 -12.52
C GLU A 19 6.99 -7.13 -11.20
N THR A 20 7.26 -6.33 -10.17
CA THR A 20 7.68 -6.80 -8.84
C THR A 20 6.97 -6.02 -7.73
N LEU A 21 6.95 -6.59 -6.52
CA LEU A 21 6.37 -5.94 -5.34
C LEU A 21 7.10 -4.61 -5.03
N ASP A 22 8.44 -4.58 -5.14
CA ASP A 22 9.21 -3.36 -4.94
C ASP A 22 8.81 -2.25 -5.93
N GLN A 23 8.56 -2.61 -7.19
CA GLN A 23 8.09 -1.65 -8.18
C GLN A 23 6.66 -1.18 -7.86
N ALA A 24 5.79 -2.05 -7.36
CA ALA A 24 4.46 -1.67 -6.90
C ALA A 24 4.53 -0.71 -5.71
N VAL A 25 5.40 -0.99 -4.73
CA VAL A 25 5.62 -0.14 -3.55
C VAL A 25 6.17 1.23 -3.96
N PHE A 26 7.12 1.26 -4.88
CA PHE A 26 7.66 2.51 -5.42
C PHE A 26 6.56 3.36 -6.07
N ARG A 27 5.73 2.75 -6.92
CA ARG A 27 4.59 3.44 -7.56
C ARG A 27 3.57 3.93 -6.53
N ALA A 28 3.19 3.09 -5.55
CA ALA A 28 2.28 3.50 -4.49
C ALA A 28 2.83 4.69 -3.68
N LYS A 29 4.14 4.73 -3.40
CA LYS A 29 4.79 5.90 -2.76
C LYS A 29 4.76 7.15 -3.63
N GLN A 30 4.90 7.01 -4.95
CA GLN A 30 4.76 8.16 -5.86
C GLN A 30 3.34 8.72 -5.91
N HIS A 31 2.32 7.87 -5.78
CA HIS A 31 0.92 8.28 -5.71
C HIS A 31 0.56 8.89 -4.34
N HIS A 32 1.23 8.45 -3.27
CA HIS A 32 1.00 8.92 -1.90
C HIS A 32 2.29 9.42 -1.24
N PRO A 33 2.86 10.55 -1.70
CA PRO A 33 4.18 11.03 -1.26
C PRO A 33 4.27 11.37 0.24
N ASP A 34 3.15 11.80 0.84
CA ASP A 34 3.07 12.17 2.26
C ASP A 34 2.63 11.00 3.17
N LYS A 35 2.57 9.78 2.62
CA LYS A 35 2.10 8.59 3.33
C LYS A 35 3.20 7.55 3.39
N GLN A 36 3.07 6.66 4.38
CA GLN A 36 3.92 5.49 4.48
C GLN A 36 3.25 4.35 3.72
N VAL A 37 4.01 3.60 2.92
CA VAL A 37 3.50 2.43 2.20
C VAL A 37 4.21 1.18 2.73
N SER A 38 3.42 0.18 3.12
CA SER A 38 3.89 -1.13 3.60
C SER A 38 3.16 -2.23 2.84
N ALA A 39 3.82 -3.37 2.59
CA ALA A 39 3.18 -4.53 1.98
C ALA A 39 3.07 -5.67 3.01
N ASP A 40 1.99 -6.45 2.94
CA ASP A 40 1.85 -7.67 3.75
C ASP A 40 2.36 -8.93 3.01
N ALA A 41 2.29 -10.08 3.70
CA ALA A 41 2.70 -11.38 3.16
C ALA A 41 1.80 -11.88 2.01
N THR A 42 0.67 -11.23 1.75
CA THR A 42 -0.26 -11.51 0.64
C THR A 42 -0.11 -10.54 -0.53
N GLU A 43 0.97 -9.74 -0.53
CA GLU A 43 1.28 -8.77 -1.59
C GLU A 43 0.25 -7.63 -1.71
N VAL A 44 -0.52 -7.38 -0.65
CA VAL A 44 -1.39 -6.20 -0.54
C VAL A 44 -0.57 -5.05 0.04
N LEU A 45 -0.63 -3.90 -0.61
CA LEU A 45 0.00 -2.66 -0.16
C LEU A 45 -1.00 -1.87 0.68
N TYR A 46 -0.51 -1.29 1.78
CA TYR A 46 -1.27 -0.48 2.71
C TYR A 46 -0.63 0.90 2.77
N VAL A 47 -1.45 1.92 2.54
CA VAL A 47 -1.08 3.32 2.61
C VAL A 47 -1.49 3.83 3.99
N CYS A 48 -0.49 4.00 4.84
CA CYS A 48 -0.61 4.39 6.23
C CYS A 48 -0.29 5.87 6.41
N ASN A 49 -0.83 6.47 7.47
CA ASN A 49 -0.41 7.81 7.85
C ASN A 49 1.07 7.80 8.29
N PRO A 50 1.83 8.87 8.04
CA PRO A 50 3.20 8.96 8.51
C PRO A 50 3.23 8.88 10.04
N GLY A 51 4.05 7.95 10.57
CA GLY A 51 4.13 7.68 12.01
C GLY A 51 3.04 6.77 12.57
N GLU A 52 2.10 6.28 11.73
CA GLU A 52 1.15 5.24 12.12
C GLU A 52 1.87 3.89 12.21
N ASP A 53 1.56 3.11 13.24
CA ASP A 53 2.06 1.74 13.36
C ASP A 53 1.55 0.89 12.17
N PRO A 54 2.45 0.21 11.42
CA PRO A 54 2.07 -0.57 10.24
C PRO A 54 1.04 -1.66 10.56
N THR A 55 1.15 -2.31 11.71
CA THR A 55 0.22 -3.38 12.12
C THR A 55 -1.19 -2.82 12.36
N THR A 56 -1.27 -1.68 13.03
CA THR A 56 -2.51 -0.96 13.30
C THR A 56 -3.17 -0.47 12.01
N CYS A 57 -2.38 0.13 11.12
CA CYS A 57 -2.82 0.56 9.79
C CYS A 57 -3.35 -0.62 8.96
N GLN A 58 -2.59 -1.71 8.89
CA GLN A 58 -2.98 -2.92 8.16
C GLN A 58 -4.29 -3.47 8.71
N ASN A 59 -4.42 -3.64 10.03
CA ASN A 59 -5.65 -4.13 10.65
C ASN A 59 -6.87 -3.22 10.40
N ARG A 60 -6.68 -1.90 10.35
CA ARG A 60 -7.74 -0.93 10.06
C ARG A 60 -8.19 -0.98 8.60
N LEU A 61 -7.29 -1.31 7.68
CA LEU A 61 -7.51 -1.31 6.23
C LEU A 61 -7.76 -2.71 5.66
N ARG A 62 -7.70 -3.77 6.47
CA ARG A 62 -7.86 -5.16 6.07
C ARG A 62 -9.31 -5.53 5.74
#